data_AF-A0A1U9UJE6-F1
#
_entry.id   AF-A0A1U9UJE6-F1
#
_cell.length_a   1.000
_cell.length_b   1.000
_cell.length_c   1.000
_cell.angle_alpha   90.00
_cell.angle_beta   90.00
_cell.angle_gamma   90.00
#
_symmetry.space_group_name_H-M   'P 1'
#
loop_
_entity.id
_entity.type
_entity.pdbx_description
1 polymer ?
#
loop_
_entity_poly.entity_id
_entity_poly.type
_entity_poly.pdbx_seq_one_letter_code
_entity_poly.pdbx_strand_id
1 'polypeptide(L)'
;MARLVMILLGVDYLRTRWRGLLRMGCLSMLLGVAMFVDALDNALYFPMTPFAVVLLLEGLATLVVARSGIGGQRTLRQVKGVSFCFAAVLILVGHHHGNFVLSMIFGTLFLADGLLQIVSARVVRFRTWRLAVAVGVFEILVAIFFYQPYPTHYVGTVPYCLGLGLIFGGWNMLLLASRLRRLDRNPGMDEADGVPAAAAQATDRAAAAGSADAPDLTIWDGPPEPGEHALTVHVWTPVGSARGEARRQPLVDRYIAAVDRDGAISTGHAALESPEGIYISLYPAEEIDRSPDEFTRILRATRENDVGGKFQPDYPTEARAWCPSTVRVRIRNYDPERLRRFWDAYRQNTTYNLTNRNCSSTVSHALEAALEGASARVWRQARGWRPLWRLLTTPELWVAAQIRKRAKTMAWTPGLTLDYARALSMLADPRPSGWASMTRMALGQMRRHRQDWRQAARAQAGKAGVPGDGPVAGGIDAANVGNAGNAGSVRQAAND
;
A
#
# COMPACT_ATOMS: atom_id res chain seq x y z
N MET A 1 6.05 4.80 7.74
CA MET A 1 6.72 4.94 6.44
C MET A 1 8.23 4.87 6.53
N ALA A 2 8.92 5.80 7.20
CA ALA A 2 10.38 5.85 7.27
C ALA A 2 11.04 4.51 7.63
N ARG A 3 10.49 3.77 8.60
CA ARG A 3 10.97 2.43 8.98
C ARG A 3 10.82 1.39 7.86
N LEU A 4 9.71 1.39 7.12
CA LEU A 4 9.52 0.48 5.99
C LEU A 4 10.45 0.78 4.83
N VAL A 5 10.67 2.07 4.55
CA VAL A 5 11.65 2.49 3.54
C VAL A 5 13.05 2.01 3.93
N MET A 6 13.42 2.10 5.22
CA MET A 6 14.69 1.55 5.72
C MET A 6 14.77 0.04 5.61
N ILE A 7 13.69 -0.68 5.96
CA ILE A 7 13.64 -2.14 5.83
C ILE A 7 13.80 -2.52 4.36
N LEU A 8 12.99 -1.97 3.45
CA LEU A 8 12.96 -2.38 2.04
C LEU A 8 14.20 -1.97 1.23
N LEU A 9 14.77 -0.79 1.48
CA LEU A 9 16.01 -0.35 0.81
C LEU A 9 17.28 -0.84 1.50
N GLY A 10 17.17 -1.33 2.74
CA GLY A 10 18.33 -1.66 3.55
C GLY A 10 19.04 -0.43 4.12
N VAL A 11 19.69 -0.64 5.27
CA VAL A 11 20.38 0.43 6.02
C VAL A 11 21.58 0.98 5.22
N ASP A 12 22.35 0.12 4.54
CA ASP A 12 23.58 0.53 3.84
C ASP A 12 23.33 1.47 2.66
N TYR A 13 22.28 1.19 1.88
CA TYR A 13 21.90 2.05 0.75
C TYR A 13 21.54 3.47 1.21
N LEU A 14 20.79 3.58 2.31
CA LEU A 14 20.35 4.86 2.85
C LEU A 14 21.45 5.57 3.64
N ARG A 15 22.33 4.82 4.32
CA ARG A 15 23.47 5.37 5.07
C ARG A 15 24.38 6.17 4.13
N THR A 16 24.70 5.69 2.94
CA THR A 16 25.51 6.47 1.98
C THR A 16 24.85 7.80 1.53
N ARG A 17 23.54 7.96 1.72
CA ARG A 17 22.73 9.10 1.24
C ARG A 17 22.15 9.97 2.36
N TRP A 18 22.53 9.74 3.62
CA TRP A 18 21.97 10.45 4.79
C TRP A 18 22.10 11.97 4.67
N ARG A 19 23.22 12.47 4.11
CA ARG A 19 23.47 13.91 3.89
C ARG A 19 22.49 14.52 2.90
N GLY A 20 22.12 13.79 1.85
CA GLY A 20 21.15 14.25 0.86
C GLY A 20 19.74 14.30 1.45
N LEU A 21 19.35 13.28 2.21
CA LEU A 21 18.08 13.27 2.95
C LEU A 21 17.99 14.43 3.95
N LEU A 22 19.09 14.72 4.66
CA LEU A 22 19.17 15.85 5.58
C LEU A 22 18.93 17.18 4.85
N ARG A 23 19.65 17.44 3.76
CA ARG A 23 19.50 18.69 2.98
C ARG A 23 18.07 18.86 2.43
N MET A 24 17.50 17.80 1.86
CA MET A 24 16.11 17.84 1.37
C MET A 24 15.11 18.05 2.50
N GLY A 25 15.34 17.42 3.67
CA GLY A 25 14.52 17.63 4.86
C GLY A 25 14.56 19.07 5.36
N CYS A 26 15.76 19.66 5.46
CA CYS A 26 15.92 21.08 5.81
C CYS A 26 15.23 22.00 4.81
N LEU A 27 15.44 21.77 3.50
CA LEU A 27 14.82 22.57 2.45
C LEU A 27 13.29 22.50 2.50
N SER A 28 12.74 21.30 2.64
CA SER A 28 11.29 21.08 2.78
C SER A 28 10.74 21.80 4.01
N MET A 29 11.44 21.71 5.14
CA MET A 29 11.00 22.36 6.38
C MET A 29 11.05 23.89 6.27
N LEU A 30 12.13 24.45 5.73
CA LEU A 30 12.26 25.89 5.50
C LEU A 30 11.21 26.42 4.53
N LEU A 31 10.98 25.72 3.41
CA LEU A 31 9.95 26.09 2.45
C LEU A 31 8.55 26.01 3.07
N GLY A 32 8.28 24.97 3.86
CA GLY A 32 7.01 24.82 4.57
C GLY A 32 6.76 25.93 5.59
N VAL A 33 7.79 26.32 6.35
CA VAL A 33 7.71 27.47 7.28
C VAL A 33 7.50 28.77 6.51
N ALA A 34 8.24 29.01 5.43
CA ALA A 34 8.08 30.20 4.61
C ALA A 34 6.65 30.30 4.04
N MET A 35 6.11 29.20 3.50
CA MET A 35 4.72 29.15 3.00
C MET A 35 3.68 29.36 4.11
N PHE A 36 3.94 28.83 5.32
CA PHE A 36 3.02 29.00 6.44
C PHE A 36 3.01 30.45 6.92
N VAL A 37 4.17 31.10 7.00
CA VAL A 37 4.31 32.51 7.38
C VAL A 37 3.73 33.43 6.31
N ASP A 38 4.02 33.16 5.04
CA ASP A 38 3.45 33.86 3.87
C ASP A 38 1.92 33.90 3.92
N ALA A 39 1.33 32.81 4.41
CA ALA A 39 -0.11 32.67 4.50
C ALA A 39 -0.74 33.43 5.68
N LEU A 40 0.04 33.83 6.69
CA LEU A 40 -0.43 34.61 7.84
C LEU A 40 -0.68 36.07 7.47
N ASP A 41 0.17 36.62 6.61
CA ASP A 41 0.05 37.98 6.15
C ASP A 41 -0.85 37.97 4.91
N ASN A 42 -1.89 38.81 4.90
CA ASN A 42 -2.96 38.81 3.88
C ASN A 42 -2.48 39.17 2.44
N ALA A 43 -1.16 39.18 2.21
CA ALA A 43 -0.44 39.48 0.98
C ALA A 43 0.08 38.22 0.27
N LEU A 44 -0.66 37.10 0.36
CA LEU A 44 -0.36 35.79 -0.21
C LEU A 44 0.43 35.85 -1.53
N TYR A 45 1.73 35.51 -1.46
CA TYR A 45 2.61 35.47 -2.64
C TYR A 45 2.55 34.10 -3.33
N PHE A 46 2.01 33.07 -2.66
CA PHE A 46 1.80 31.75 -3.23
C PHE A 46 0.79 31.78 -4.41
N PRO A 47 1.17 31.32 -5.62
CA PRO A 47 0.32 31.44 -6.79
C PRO A 47 -0.75 30.34 -6.79
N MET A 48 -1.90 30.63 -6.18
CA MET A 48 -3.01 29.70 -5.98
C MET A 48 -3.62 29.17 -7.29
N THR A 49 -3.81 30.03 -8.29
CA THR A 49 -4.42 29.66 -9.57
C THR A 49 -3.62 28.61 -10.34
N PRO A 50 -2.31 28.78 -10.62
CA PRO A 50 -1.55 27.75 -11.31
C PRO A 50 -1.42 26.47 -10.48
N PHE A 51 -1.32 26.57 -9.15
CA PHE A 51 -1.36 25.38 -8.29
C PHE A 51 -2.65 24.58 -8.48
N ALA A 52 -3.81 25.25 -8.47
CA ALA A 52 -5.10 24.61 -8.66
C ALA A 52 -5.26 23.99 -10.06
N VAL A 53 -4.75 24.64 -11.11
CA VAL A 53 -4.74 24.07 -12.47
C VAL A 53 -3.90 22.79 -12.53
N VAL A 54 -2.69 22.79 -11.95
CA VAL A 54 -1.85 21.59 -11.88
C VAL A 54 -2.53 20.49 -11.09
N LEU A 55 -3.15 20.82 -9.95
CA LEU A 55 -3.90 19.87 -9.14
C LEU A 55 -5.09 19.26 -9.89
N LEU A 56 -5.81 20.07 -10.69
CA LEU A 56 -6.90 19.63 -11.54
C LEU A 56 -6.41 18.65 -12.62
N LEU A 57 -5.32 19.00 -13.31
CA LEU A 57 -4.72 18.15 -14.34
C LEU A 57 -4.26 16.80 -13.77
N GLU A 58 -3.63 16.80 -12.59
CA GLU A 58 -3.23 15.58 -11.88
C GLU A 58 -4.45 14.74 -11.45
N GLY A 59 -5.52 15.39 -10.96
CA GLY A 59 -6.78 14.73 -10.61
C GLY A 59 -7.43 14.04 -11.82
N LEU A 60 -7.54 14.75 -12.95
CA LEU A 60 -8.07 14.23 -14.20
C LEU A 60 -7.22 13.09 -14.76
N ALA A 61 -5.89 13.26 -14.79
CA ALA A 61 -4.96 12.21 -15.20
C ALA A 61 -5.11 10.96 -14.33
N THR A 62 -5.22 11.12 -13.00
CA THR A 62 -5.45 10.02 -12.07
C THR A 62 -6.77 9.30 -12.35
N LEU A 63 -7.86 10.02 -12.66
CA LEU A 63 -9.15 9.44 -13.00
C LEU A 63 -9.12 8.66 -14.32
N VAL A 64 -8.41 9.17 -15.34
CA VAL A 64 -8.21 8.46 -16.60
C VAL A 64 -7.46 7.15 -16.35
N VAL A 65 -6.37 7.18 -15.58
CA VAL A 65 -5.59 5.98 -15.25
C VAL A 65 -6.40 5.00 -14.40
N ALA A 66 -7.23 5.49 -13.49
CA ALA A 66 -8.05 4.63 -12.63
C ALA A 66 -8.98 3.71 -13.44
N ARG A 67 -9.39 4.10 -14.65
CA ARG A 67 -10.18 3.24 -15.55
C ARG A 67 -9.45 1.99 -16.03
N SER A 68 -8.12 2.00 -16.01
CA SER A 68 -7.25 0.89 -16.46
C SER A 68 -6.74 -0.01 -15.33
N GLY A 69 -7.01 0.32 -14.06
CA GLY A 69 -6.49 -0.39 -12.90
C GLY A 69 -7.27 -1.67 -12.56
N ILE A 70 -6.55 -2.69 -12.06
CA ILE A 70 -7.11 -3.96 -11.58
C ILE A 70 -7.46 -3.81 -10.07
N GLY A 71 -8.68 -4.18 -9.68
CA GLY A 71 -9.10 -4.34 -8.27
C GLY A 71 -9.03 -3.07 -7.40
N GLY A 72 -8.88 -3.22 -6.07
CA GLY A 72 -8.95 -2.12 -5.07
C GLY A 72 -8.02 -0.92 -5.29
N GLN A 73 -6.99 -1.04 -6.13
CA GLN A 73 -6.19 0.10 -6.60
C GLN A 73 -7.01 1.08 -7.46
N ARG A 74 -8.03 0.59 -8.18
CA ARG A 74 -8.96 1.40 -8.95
C ARG A 74 -9.76 2.33 -8.04
N THR A 75 -10.36 1.80 -6.97
CA THR A 75 -11.16 2.59 -6.03
C THR A 75 -10.31 3.65 -5.35
N LEU A 76 -9.10 3.30 -4.89
CA LEU A 76 -8.21 4.26 -4.24
C LEU A 76 -7.78 5.39 -5.20
N ARG A 77 -7.46 5.04 -6.46
CA ARG A 77 -7.13 6.04 -7.50
C ARG A 77 -8.34 6.90 -7.86
N GLN A 78 -9.55 6.33 -7.91
CA GLN A 78 -10.78 7.09 -8.15
C GLN A 78 -11.03 8.10 -7.04
N VAL A 79 -10.96 7.67 -5.77
CA VAL A 79 -11.14 8.57 -4.62
C VAL A 79 -10.10 9.69 -4.65
N LYS A 80 -8.81 9.38 -4.83
CA LYS A 80 -7.75 10.40 -4.96
C LYS A 80 -8.07 11.40 -6.08
N GLY A 81 -8.41 10.88 -7.27
CA GLY A 81 -8.68 11.70 -8.45
C GLY A 81 -9.88 12.64 -8.25
N VAL A 82 -10.99 12.12 -7.72
CA VAL A 82 -12.18 12.93 -7.41
C VAL A 82 -11.85 13.98 -6.35
N SER A 83 -11.17 13.61 -5.27
CA SER A 83 -10.78 14.56 -4.21
C SER A 83 -9.87 15.68 -4.74
N PHE A 84 -8.92 15.36 -5.63
CA PHE A 84 -8.03 16.36 -6.22
C PHE A 84 -8.78 17.30 -7.16
N CYS A 85 -9.64 16.77 -8.04
CA CYS A 85 -10.49 17.61 -8.89
C CYS A 85 -11.42 18.50 -8.06
N PHE A 86 -12.04 17.95 -7.02
CA PHE A 86 -12.94 18.69 -6.13
C PHE A 86 -12.21 19.82 -5.40
N ALA A 87 -11.05 19.54 -4.79
CA ALA A 87 -10.23 20.55 -4.15
C ALA A 87 -9.76 21.62 -5.13
N ALA A 88 -9.32 21.24 -6.33
CA ALA A 88 -8.89 22.18 -7.37
C ALA A 88 -10.04 23.10 -7.82
N VAL A 89 -11.24 22.57 -8.03
CA VAL A 89 -12.42 23.37 -8.36
C VAL A 89 -12.76 24.34 -7.23
N LEU A 90 -12.73 23.92 -5.97
CA LEU A 90 -12.97 24.82 -4.83
C LEU A 90 -11.96 25.97 -4.77
N ILE A 91 -10.68 25.70 -5.09
CA ILE A 91 -9.64 26.72 -5.14
C ILE A 91 -9.86 27.67 -6.32
N LEU A 92 -10.20 27.16 -7.51
CA LEU A 92 -10.44 27.97 -8.71
C LEU A 92 -11.71 28.82 -8.61
N VAL A 93 -12.76 28.30 -7.97
CA VAL A 93 -13.98 29.05 -7.68
C VAL A 93 -13.68 30.23 -6.76
N GLY A 94 -12.62 30.17 -5.94
CA GLY A 94 -11.76 31.31 -5.62
C GLY A 94 -12.36 32.52 -4.88
N HIS A 95 -13.61 32.44 -4.42
CA HIS A 95 -14.27 33.47 -3.61
C HIS A 95 -14.40 33.02 -2.15
N HIS A 96 -14.89 33.90 -1.26
CA HIS A 96 -15.09 33.63 0.17
C HIS A 96 -15.66 32.22 0.47
N HIS A 97 -16.60 31.74 -0.35
CA HIS A 97 -17.24 30.43 -0.15
C HIS A 97 -16.32 29.24 -0.42
N GLY A 98 -15.45 29.28 -1.43
CA GLY A 98 -14.56 28.15 -1.76
C GLY A 98 -13.52 27.92 -0.67
N ASN A 99 -12.86 28.99 -0.24
CA ASN A 99 -11.88 28.97 0.84
C ASN A 99 -12.51 28.57 2.18
N PHE A 100 -13.70 29.09 2.48
CA PHE A 100 -14.47 28.69 3.67
C PHE A 100 -14.77 27.19 3.67
N VAL A 101 -15.38 26.66 2.59
CA VAL A 101 -15.73 25.24 2.50
C VAL A 101 -14.49 24.36 2.64
N LEU A 102 -13.38 24.75 2.00
CA LEU A 102 -12.14 24.00 2.08
C LEU A 102 -11.56 23.99 3.50
N SER A 103 -11.65 25.11 4.22
CA SER A 103 -11.24 25.21 5.62
C SER A 103 -12.11 24.34 6.52
N MET A 104 -13.44 24.32 6.31
CA MET A 104 -14.36 23.45 7.05
C MET A 104 -14.05 21.97 6.82
N ILE A 105 -13.73 21.58 5.59
CA ILE A 105 -13.35 20.20 5.25
C ILE A 105 -12.04 19.83 5.96
N PHE A 106 -10.98 20.61 5.82
CA PHE A 106 -9.70 20.32 6.46
C PHE A 106 -9.80 20.33 7.99
N GLY A 107 -10.48 21.31 8.58
CA GLY A 107 -10.73 21.37 10.02
C GLY A 107 -11.45 20.12 10.53
N THR A 108 -12.49 19.67 9.81
CA THR A 108 -13.23 18.46 10.18
C THR A 108 -12.39 17.19 10.04
N LEU A 109 -11.54 17.10 9.01
CA LEU A 109 -10.63 15.97 8.84
C LEU A 109 -9.59 15.91 9.97
N PHE A 110 -8.98 17.05 10.34
CA PHE A 110 -8.04 17.12 11.46
C PHE A 110 -8.72 16.82 12.80
N LEU A 111 -9.94 17.31 13.02
CA LEU A 111 -10.71 17.02 14.23
C LEU A 111 -11.02 15.52 14.33
N ALA A 112 -11.53 14.92 13.24
CA ALA A 112 -11.86 13.51 13.21
C ALA A 112 -10.61 12.64 13.42
N ASP A 113 -9.48 12.94 12.76
CA ASP A 113 -8.23 12.19 12.94
C ASP A 113 -7.71 12.32 14.37
N GLY A 114 -7.68 13.55 14.92
CA GLY A 114 -7.22 13.80 16.29
C GLY A 114 -8.07 13.09 17.35
N LEU A 115 -9.41 13.12 17.22
CA LEU A 115 -10.33 12.42 18.10
C LEU A 115 -10.15 10.90 18.00
N LEU A 116 -10.13 10.35 16.79
CA LEU A 116 -9.94 8.91 16.57
C LEU A 116 -8.59 8.45 17.12
N GLN A 117 -7.53 9.24 16.95
CA GLN A 117 -6.20 8.94 17.47
C GLN A 117 -6.16 8.95 19.00
N ILE A 118 -6.81 9.93 19.66
CA ILE A 118 -6.92 9.98 21.13
C ILE A 118 -7.71 8.78 21.65
N VAL A 119 -8.86 8.47 21.05
CA VAL A 119 -9.69 7.32 21.45
C VAL A 119 -8.90 6.01 21.30
N SER A 120 -8.29 5.79 20.14
CA SER A 120 -7.46 4.60 19.89
C SER A 120 -6.31 4.48 20.91
N ALA A 121 -5.60 5.58 21.20
CA ALA A 121 -4.51 5.59 22.16
C ALA A 121 -4.97 5.31 23.59
N ARG A 122 -6.14 5.83 24.00
CA ARG A 122 -6.73 5.62 25.33
C ARG A 122 -7.21 4.19 25.55
N VAL A 123 -7.81 3.56 24.53
CA VAL A 123 -8.32 2.19 24.60
C VAL A 123 -7.17 1.18 24.57
N VAL A 124 -6.27 1.30 23.58
CA VAL A 124 -5.26 0.27 23.28
C VAL A 124 -4.04 0.37 24.20
N ARG A 125 -3.67 1.58 24.63
CA ARG A 125 -2.49 1.85 25.50
C ARG A 125 -1.17 1.23 25.00
N PHE A 126 -0.95 1.23 23.68
CA PHE A 126 0.34 0.81 23.09
C PHE A 126 1.51 1.67 23.56
N ARG A 127 2.76 1.19 23.41
CA ARG A 127 3.98 1.78 24.01
C ARG A 127 4.14 3.31 23.92
N THR A 128 3.68 3.94 22.83
CA THR A 128 3.81 5.39 22.58
C THR A 128 2.48 6.16 22.67
N TRP A 129 1.49 5.60 23.37
CA TRP A 129 0.14 6.17 23.46
C TRP A 129 0.11 7.62 23.96
N ARG A 130 1.00 8.00 24.89
CA ARG A 130 1.08 9.38 25.39
C ARG A 130 1.47 10.37 24.29
N LEU A 131 2.42 10.00 23.44
CA LEU A 131 2.83 10.81 22.30
C LEU A 131 1.68 10.90 21.27
N ALA A 132 0.98 9.79 21.03
CA ALA A 132 -0.17 9.78 20.13
C ALA A 132 -1.33 10.67 20.63
N VAL A 133 -1.57 10.71 21.95
CA VAL A 133 -2.52 11.66 22.56
C VAL A 133 -2.05 13.10 22.35
N ALA A 134 -0.77 13.40 22.58
CA ALA A 134 -0.24 14.75 22.36
C ALA A 134 -0.37 15.20 20.89
N VAL A 135 -0.09 14.31 19.94
CA VAL A 135 -0.29 14.57 18.50
C VAL A 135 -1.78 14.76 18.18
N GLY A 136 -2.67 13.94 18.75
CA GLY A 136 -4.11 14.11 18.52
C GLY A 136 -4.66 15.42 19.12
N VAL A 137 -4.16 15.85 20.27
CA VAL A 137 -4.47 17.18 20.83
C VAL A 137 -3.96 18.29 19.91
N PHE A 138 -2.75 18.15 19.38
CA PHE A 138 -2.21 19.09 18.40
C PHE A 138 -3.07 19.16 17.13
N GLU A 139 -3.53 18.03 16.59
CA GLU A 139 -4.45 17.98 15.44
C GLU A 139 -5.78 18.68 15.74
N ILE A 140 -6.31 18.55 16.96
CA ILE A 140 -7.51 19.29 17.39
C ILE A 140 -7.25 20.80 17.45
N LEU A 141 -6.09 21.23 17.93
CA LEU A 141 -5.72 22.66 17.93
C LEU A 141 -5.61 23.22 16.50
N VAL A 142 -5.02 22.44 15.59
CA VAL A 142 -4.98 22.77 14.17
C VAL A 142 -6.41 22.84 13.58
N ALA A 143 -7.29 21.91 13.94
CA ALA A 143 -8.69 21.94 13.51
C ALA A 143 -9.42 23.21 13.97
N ILE A 144 -9.23 23.61 15.23
CA ILE A 144 -9.79 24.85 15.78
C ILE A 144 -9.28 26.06 14.98
N PHE A 145 -7.98 26.08 14.65
CA PHE A 145 -7.41 27.13 13.80
C PHE A 145 -8.09 27.20 12.42
N PHE A 146 -8.37 26.07 11.77
CA PHE A 146 -9.10 26.04 10.48
C PHE A 146 -10.59 26.43 10.60
N TYR A 147 -11.22 26.25 11.75
CA TYR A 147 -12.61 26.70 11.95
C TYR A 147 -12.72 28.20 12.20
N GLN A 148 -11.63 28.84 12.60
CA GLN A 148 -11.63 30.28 12.83
C GLN A 148 -11.33 31.04 11.53
N PRO A 149 -11.99 32.18 11.30
CA PRO A 149 -11.68 33.04 10.16
C PRO A 149 -10.33 33.74 10.32
N TYR A 150 -9.76 33.77 11.53
CA TYR A 150 -8.47 34.40 11.80
C TYR A 150 -7.31 33.52 11.26
N PRO A 151 -6.22 34.10 10.72
CA PRO A 151 -5.96 35.52 10.52
C PRO A 151 -6.42 36.08 9.16
N THR A 152 -6.64 35.23 8.15
CA THR A 152 -6.78 35.65 6.74
C THR A 152 -8.16 35.39 6.13
N HIS A 153 -9.23 35.33 6.93
CA HIS A 153 -10.59 34.99 6.49
C HIS A 153 -10.64 33.77 5.55
N TYR A 154 -9.97 32.69 5.94
CA TYR A 154 -9.84 31.41 5.23
C TYR A 154 -9.01 31.42 3.93
N VAL A 155 -8.54 32.57 3.43
CA VAL A 155 -7.80 32.62 2.16
C VAL A 155 -6.48 31.83 2.23
N GLY A 156 -5.80 31.84 3.38
CA GLY A 156 -4.57 31.08 3.62
C GLY A 156 -4.73 29.57 3.80
N THR A 157 -5.96 29.01 3.78
CA THR A 157 -6.23 27.58 4.09
C THR A 157 -5.32 26.60 3.35
N VAL A 158 -5.20 26.76 2.03
CA VAL A 158 -4.40 25.86 1.20
C VAL A 158 -2.91 25.99 1.48
N PRO A 159 -2.33 27.21 1.45
CA PRO A 159 -0.97 27.43 1.91
C PRO A 159 -0.66 26.88 3.30
N TYR A 160 -1.57 27.02 4.29
CA TYR A 160 -1.39 26.44 5.63
C TYR A 160 -1.28 24.91 5.56
N CYS A 161 -2.20 24.24 4.86
CA CYS A 161 -2.16 22.78 4.69
C CYS A 161 -0.87 22.31 3.99
N LEU A 162 -0.48 23.00 2.91
CA LEU A 162 0.75 22.68 2.18
C LEU A 162 2.00 22.92 3.02
N GLY A 163 2.05 24.05 3.74
CA GLY A 163 3.13 24.42 4.64
C GLY A 163 3.30 23.40 5.76
N LEU A 164 2.21 23.05 6.46
CA LEU A 164 2.20 21.99 7.47
C LEU A 164 2.66 20.65 6.90
N GLY A 165 2.16 20.27 5.71
CA GLY A 165 2.59 19.04 5.03
C GLY A 165 4.10 19.01 4.75
N LEU A 166 4.67 20.12 4.27
CA LEU A 166 6.10 20.27 4.00
C LEU A 166 6.94 20.29 5.29
N ILE A 167 6.45 20.93 6.36
CA ILE A 167 7.08 20.94 7.68
C ILE A 167 7.14 19.53 8.25
N PHE A 168 6.01 18.81 8.31
CA PHE A 168 5.97 17.45 8.85
C PHE A 168 6.70 16.44 7.97
N GLY A 169 6.63 16.60 6.64
CA GLY A 169 7.40 15.81 5.68
C GLY A 169 8.90 16.01 5.89
N GLY A 170 9.35 17.27 5.93
CA GLY A 170 10.73 17.65 6.18
C GLY A 170 11.23 17.15 7.54
N TRP A 171 10.46 17.35 8.60
CA TRP A 171 10.77 16.84 9.94
C TRP A 171 10.95 15.32 9.98
N ASN A 172 10.04 14.57 9.34
CA ASN A 172 10.17 13.11 9.24
C ASN A 172 11.42 12.69 8.45
N MET A 173 11.78 13.42 7.40
CA MET A 173 13.02 13.19 6.64
C MET A 173 14.26 13.49 7.49
N LEU A 174 14.24 14.55 8.30
CA LEU A 174 15.32 14.88 9.23
C LEU A 174 15.47 13.80 10.32
N LEU A 175 14.37 13.32 10.90
CA LEU A 175 14.37 12.20 11.84
C LEU A 175 14.90 10.91 11.18
N LEU A 176 14.54 10.65 9.93
CA LEU A 176 15.07 9.52 9.17
C LEU A 176 16.58 9.68 8.95
N ALA A 177 17.04 10.85 8.51
CA ALA A 177 18.45 11.12 8.28
C ALA A 177 19.28 11.03 9.57
N SER A 178 18.76 11.54 10.70
CA SER A 178 19.44 11.48 12.00
C SER A 178 19.52 10.04 12.52
N ARG A 179 18.45 9.27 12.34
CA ARG A 179 18.44 7.83 12.64
C ARG A 179 19.43 7.07 11.77
N LEU A 180 19.45 7.28 10.46
CA LEU A 180 20.41 6.64 9.56
C LEU A 180 21.88 6.93 9.90
N ARG A 181 22.17 8.11 10.47
CA ARG A 181 23.51 8.45 10.96
C ARG A 181 23.91 7.68 12.22
N ARG A 182 22.94 7.28 13.04
CA ARG A 182 23.13 6.58 14.32
C ARG A 182 22.73 5.10 14.28
N LEU A 183 22.16 4.62 13.16
CA LEU A 183 21.67 3.26 13.03
C LEU A 183 22.87 2.35 12.76
N ASP A 184 23.28 1.65 13.79
CA ASP A 184 24.24 0.54 13.69
C ASP A 184 23.55 -0.80 13.46
N ARG A 185 22.20 -0.86 13.53
CA ARG A 185 21.41 -2.11 13.58
C ARG A 185 20.30 -2.19 12.54
N ASN A 186 19.94 -3.41 12.18
CA ASN A 186 18.77 -3.74 11.38
C ASN A 186 17.43 -3.29 12.04
N PRO A 187 16.64 -2.39 11.40
CA PRO A 187 15.35 -1.94 11.93
C PRO A 187 14.23 -3.00 11.88
N GLY A 188 14.40 -4.15 11.21
CA GLY A 188 13.51 -5.31 11.26
C GLY A 188 13.64 -6.12 12.56
N MET A 189 14.75 -5.97 13.29
CA MET A 189 15.09 -6.69 14.53
C MET A 189 14.96 -5.79 15.77
N ASP A 190 14.02 -4.85 15.76
CA ASP A 190 13.81 -3.88 16.83
C ASP A 190 13.21 -4.57 18.07
N GLU A 191 13.74 -4.29 19.26
CA GLU A 191 13.18 -4.80 20.53
C GLU A 191 11.72 -4.39 20.73
N ALA A 192 11.35 -3.24 20.18
CA ALA A 192 9.98 -2.75 20.18
C ALA A 192 8.98 -3.72 19.52
N ASP A 193 9.49 -4.59 18.66
CA ASP A 193 8.71 -5.55 17.88
C ASP A 193 8.90 -6.98 18.44
N GLY A 194 9.43 -7.12 19.66
CA GLY A 194 9.48 -8.38 20.42
C GLY A 194 10.70 -9.27 20.16
N VAL A 195 11.71 -8.75 19.46
CA VAL A 195 13.00 -9.44 19.22
C VAL A 195 13.99 -9.09 20.35
N PRO A 196 14.65 -10.06 20.99
CA PRO A 196 15.65 -9.77 22.04
C PRO A 196 16.84 -8.93 21.53
N ALA A 197 17.28 -7.89 22.27
CA ALA A 197 18.43 -7.05 21.88
C ALA A 197 19.71 -7.83 21.58
N ALA A 198 19.96 -8.90 22.34
CA ALA A 198 21.15 -9.72 22.18
C ALA A 198 21.17 -10.40 20.79
N ALA A 199 20.01 -10.86 20.32
CA ALA A 199 19.87 -11.50 19.02
C ALA A 199 19.94 -10.52 17.86
N ALA A 200 19.42 -9.29 18.05
CA ALA A 200 19.62 -8.20 17.10
C ALA A 200 21.12 -7.90 16.90
N GLN A 201 21.89 -7.82 18.00
CA GLN A 201 23.34 -7.56 17.95
C GLN A 201 24.16 -8.70 17.32
N ALA A 202 23.79 -9.95 17.57
CA ALA A 202 24.46 -11.11 16.98
C ALA A 202 24.25 -11.17 15.46
N THR A 203 23.06 -10.80 14.99
CA THR A 203 22.70 -10.76 13.57
C THR A 203 23.45 -9.67 12.83
N ASP A 204 23.66 -8.50 13.44
CA ASP A 204 24.39 -7.38 12.82
C ASP A 204 25.86 -7.73 12.55
N ARG A 205 26.53 -8.44 13.47
CA ARG A 205 27.92 -8.91 13.25
C ARG A 205 28.03 -9.90 12.09
N ALA A 206 27.06 -10.80 11.97
CA ALA A 206 27.01 -11.77 10.88
C ALA A 206 26.61 -11.12 9.54
N ALA A 207 25.71 -10.13 9.55
CA ALA A 207 25.31 -9.39 8.34
C ALA A 207 26.44 -8.51 7.80
N ALA A 208 27.23 -7.87 8.67
CA ALA A 208 28.43 -7.12 8.28
C ALA A 208 29.54 -8.02 7.70
N ALA A 209 29.57 -9.30 8.08
CA ALA A 209 30.51 -10.29 7.57
C ALA A 209 30.02 -11.00 6.29
N GLY A 210 28.70 -11.12 6.07
CA GLY A 210 28.08 -11.92 5.00
C GLY A 210 27.31 -11.15 3.93
N SER A 211 27.29 -9.81 3.95
CA SER A 211 26.53 -8.99 2.98
C SER A 211 27.02 -9.05 1.52
N ALA A 212 28.10 -9.80 1.24
CA ALA A 212 28.65 -9.97 -0.09
C ALA A 212 27.93 -11.05 -0.93
N ASP A 213 27.21 -11.99 -0.31
CA ASP A 213 26.80 -13.26 -0.95
C ASP A 213 25.28 -13.53 -0.97
N ALA A 214 24.44 -12.55 -0.60
CA ALA A 214 22.99 -12.72 -0.72
C ALA A 214 22.59 -12.76 -2.22
N PRO A 215 21.77 -13.74 -2.66
CA PRO A 215 21.49 -13.95 -4.08
C PRO A 215 20.83 -12.72 -4.72
N ASP A 216 21.21 -12.43 -5.97
CA ASP A 216 20.59 -11.37 -6.76
C ASP A 216 19.10 -11.71 -6.96
N LEU A 217 18.23 -10.81 -6.50
CA LEU A 217 16.78 -10.98 -6.58
C LEU A 217 16.29 -10.70 -8.01
N THR A 218 15.48 -11.61 -8.53
CA THR A 218 15.04 -11.63 -9.93
C THR A 218 13.71 -10.89 -10.12
N ILE A 219 13.50 -10.33 -11.31
CA ILE A 219 12.21 -9.77 -11.73
C ILE A 219 11.39 -10.91 -12.32
N TRP A 220 10.17 -11.10 -11.81
CA TRP A 220 9.28 -12.16 -12.24
C TRP A 220 8.06 -11.61 -12.98
N ASP A 221 7.62 -12.32 -14.01
CA ASP A 221 6.34 -12.10 -14.67
C ASP A 221 5.27 -13.05 -14.11
N GLY A 222 4.13 -12.51 -13.68
CA GLY A 222 3.00 -13.29 -13.18
C GLY A 222 3.08 -13.73 -11.70
N PRO A 223 1.99 -14.28 -11.15
CA PRO A 223 1.93 -14.77 -9.75
C PRO A 223 2.75 -16.07 -9.55
N PRO A 224 3.15 -16.41 -8.31
CA PRO A 224 3.86 -17.66 -7.98
C PRO A 224 3.02 -18.92 -8.23
N GLU A 225 3.59 -19.91 -8.94
CA GLU A 225 2.94 -21.20 -9.20
C GLU A 225 2.94 -22.09 -7.94
N PRO A 226 1.90 -22.88 -7.63
CA PRO A 226 1.73 -23.56 -6.33
C PRO A 226 2.92 -24.35 -5.78
N GLY A 227 3.80 -24.91 -6.63
CA GLY A 227 5.00 -25.66 -6.24
C GLY A 227 6.31 -24.86 -6.24
N GLU A 228 6.26 -23.57 -6.59
CA GLU A 228 7.44 -22.72 -6.70
C GLU A 228 8.05 -22.42 -5.32
N HIS A 229 9.36 -22.27 -5.24
CA HIS A 229 10.08 -21.95 -4.02
C HIS A 229 9.80 -20.50 -3.57
N ALA A 230 8.76 -20.32 -2.75
CA ALA A 230 8.28 -19.01 -2.31
C ALA A 230 7.81 -19.02 -0.85
N LEU A 231 8.14 -17.96 -0.12
CA LEU A 231 7.62 -17.69 1.22
C LEU A 231 6.11 -17.54 1.15
N THR A 232 5.39 -18.30 1.96
CA THR A 232 3.92 -18.35 1.92
C THR A 232 3.34 -17.83 3.22
N VAL A 233 2.46 -16.83 3.10
CA VAL A 233 1.66 -16.30 4.21
C VAL A 233 0.27 -16.91 4.11
N HIS A 234 -0.09 -17.70 5.11
CA HIS A 234 -1.40 -18.31 5.26
C HIS A 234 -2.29 -17.40 6.08
N VAL A 235 -3.47 -17.07 5.55
CA VAL A 235 -4.45 -16.26 6.26
C VAL A 235 -5.79 -16.99 6.31
N TRP A 236 -6.33 -17.10 7.51
CA TRP A 236 -7.70 -17.47 7.79
C TRP A 236 -8.49 -16.19 8.00
N THR A 237 -9.27 -15.79 6.99
CA THR A 237 -10.13 -14.61 7.10
C THR A 237 -11.28 -14.89 8.06
N PRO A 238 -11.69 -13.92 8.90
CA PRO A 238 -12.76 -14.13 9.89
C PRO A 238 -14.04 -14.73 9.30
N VAL A 239 -14.45 -14.27 8.12
CA VAL A 239 -15.64 -14.77 7.41
C VAL A 239 -15.46 -16.19 6.89
N GLY A 240 -14.29 -16.49 6.32
CA GLY A 240 -14.03 -17.80 5.73
C GLY A 240 -13.63 -18.88 6.75
N SER A 241 -13.35 -18.50 8.00
CA SER A 241 -13.08 -19.41 9.11
C SER A 241 -14.19 -19.45 10.17
N ALA A 242 -15.35 -18.82 9.90
CA ALA A 242 -16.51 -18.92 10.77
C ALA A 242 -17.14 -20.31 10.66
N ARG A 243 -17.60 -20.89 11.78
CA ARG A 243 -18.29 -22.20 11.79
C ARG A 243 -19.70 -22.12 11.22
N GLY A 244 -20.33 -20.94 11.24
CA GLY A 244 -21.66 -20.66 10.69
C GLY A 244 -21.69 -19.48 9.69
N GLU A 245 -22.88 -19.15 9.19
CA GLU A 245 -23.08 -18.05 8.24
C GLU A 245 -22.82 -16.70 8.93
N ALA A 246 -21.70 -16.05 8.61
CA ALA A 246 -21.29 -14.79 9.23
C ALA A 246 -22.31 -13.67 8.97
N ARG A 247 -22.69 -12.93 10.02
CA ARG A 247 -23.58 -11.77 9.90
C ARG A 247 -22.83 -10.64 9.20
N ARG A 248 -23.30 -10.20 8.02
CA ARG A 248 -22.62 -9.17 7.22
C ARG A 248 -22.56 -7.82 7.94
N GLN A 249 -21.40 -7.49 8.52
CA GLN A 249 -21.00 -6.17 8.98
C GLN A 249 -19.83 -5.68 8.14
N PRO A 250 -20.08 -4.88 7.08
CA PRO A 250 -19.01 -4.41 6.20
C PRO A 250 -17.97 -3.65 7.02
N LEU A 251 -16.68 -3.92 6.76
CA LEU A 251 -15.49 -3.43 7.46
C LEU A 251 -15.17 -4.09 8.82
N VAL A 252 -16.15 -4.45 9.64
CA VAL A 252 -15.90 -5.15 10.92
C VAL A 252 -15.50 -6.60 10.68
N ASP A 253 -16.27 -7.31 9.85
CA ASP A 253 -16.04 -8.72 9.47
C ASP A 253 -14.68 -8.96 8.83
N ARG A 254 -14.12 -7.93 8.18
CA ARG A 254 -12.85 -8.03 7.45
C ARG A 254 -11.64 -7.71 8.31
N TYR A 255 -11.75 -6.77 9.24
CA TYR A 255 -10.58 -6.18 9.92
C TYR A 255 -10.52 -6.42 11.42
N ILE A 256 -11.62 -6.81 12.07
CA ILE A 256 -11.69 -6.93 13.54
C ILE A 256 -12.05 -8.37 13.93
N ALA A 257 -13.27 -8.80 13.59
CA ALA A 257 -13.75 -10.16 13.82
C ALA A 257 -15.06 -10.35 13.03
N ALA A 258 -15.37 -11.58 12.63
CA ALA A 258 -16.68 -11.97 12.14
C ALA A 258 -17.45 -12.62 13.29
N VAL A 259 -18.71 -12.24 13.46
CA VAL A 259 -19.62 -12.88 14.41
C VAL A 259 -20.63 -13.69 13.62
N ASP A 260 -20.75 -14.99 13.91
CA ASP A 260 -21.78 -15.81 13.29
C ASP A 260 -23.19 -15.50 13.85
N ARG A 261 -24.23 -16.08 13.26
CA ARG A 261 -25.62 -15.89 13.71
C ARG A 261 -25.86 -16.39 15.15
N ASP A 262 -25.01 -17.28 15.64
CA ASP A 262 -25.10 -17.89 16.97
C ASP A 262 -24.27 -17.10 18.00
N GLY A 263 -23.63 -16.00 17.60
CA GLY A 263 -22.87 -15.11 18.47
C GLY A 263 -21.40 -15.51 18.66
N ALA A 264 -20.90 -16.55 18.00
CA ALA A 264 -19.50 -16.96 18.11
C ALA A 264 -18.58 -16.03 17.30
N ILE A 265 -17.52 -15.57 17.96
CA ILE A 265 -16.57 -14.60 17.41
C ILE A 265 -15.41 -15.33 16.73
N SER A 266 -15.36 -15.31 15.39
CA SER A 266 -14.20 -15.73 14.61
C SER A 266 -13.29 -14.52 14.36
N THR A 267 -12.09 -14.54 14.92
CA THR A 267 -11.10 -13.47 14.76
C THR A 267 -10.16 -13.70 13.57
N GLY A 268 -10.28 -14.85 12.90
CA GLY A 268 -9.32 -15.32 11.90
C GLY A 268 -7.96 -15.69 12.51
N HIS A 269 -6.99 -15.99 11.64
CA HIS A 269 -5.61 -16.31 12.02
C HIS A 269 -4.62 -16.02 10.89
N ALA A 270 -3.33 -15.92 11.22
CA ALA A 270 -2.27 -15.78 10.23
C ALA A 270 -1.05 -16.63 10.61
N ALA A 271 -0.47 -17.31 9.61
CA ALA A 271 0.76 -18.08 9.74
C ALA A 271 1.70 -17.78 8.56
N LEU A 272 2.99 -18.10 8.73
CA LEU A 272 4.01 -17.95 7.71
C LEU A 272 4.79 -19.26 7.57
N GLU A 273 4.97 -19.72 6.34
CA GLU A 273 5.65 -20.95 5.96
C GLU A 273 6.76 -20.63 4.95
N SER A 274 7.97 -21.14 5.20
CA SER A 274 9.09 -21.06 4.28
C SER A 274 9.49 -22.46 3.78
N PRO A 275 9.89 -22.60 2.50
CA PRO A 275 10.43 -23.84 1.94
C PRO A 275 11.61 -24.45 2.70
N GLU A 276 12.37 -23.63 3.45
CA GLU A 276 13.49 -24.07 4.28
C GLU A 276 13.05 -24.76 5.59
N GLY A 277 11.74 -24.97 5.78
CA GLY A 277 11.18 -25.66 6.94
C GLY A 277 10.86 -24.75 8.12
N ILE A 278 10.78 -23.42 7.91
CA ILE A 278 10.35 -22.50 8.96
C ILE A 278 8.83 -22.36 8.89
N TYR A 279 8.15 -22.71 9.99
CA TYR A 279 6.73 -22.45 10.18
C TYR A 279 6.50 -21.57 11.41
N ILE A 280 5.81 -20.45 11.23
CA ILE A 280 5.56 -19.46 12.27
C ILE A 280 4.05 -19.26 12.39
N SER A 281 3.51 -19.76 13.49
CA SER A 281 2.09 -19.65 13.82
C SER A 281 1.96 -19.66 15.35
N LEU A 282 1.55 -18.53 15.93
CA LEU A 282 1.51 -18.32 17.38
C LEU A 282 0.07 -18.31 17.91
N TYR A 283 -0.22 -19.21 18.83
CA TYR A 283 -1.49 -19.32 19.55
C TYR A 283 -1.33 -18.99 21.03
N PRO A 284 -2.39 -18.58 21.73
CA PRO A 284 -2.39 -18.63 23.18
C PRO A 284 -2.33 -20.10 23.63
N ALA A 285 -1.62 -20.36 24.73
CA ALA A 285 -1.49 -21.71 25.28
C ALA A 285 -2.79 -22.21 25.91
N GLU A 286 -3.59 -21.30 26.46
CA GLU A 286 -4.92 -21.53 27.01
C GLU A 286 -5.94 -20.66 26.26
N GLU A 287 -7.19 -21.11 26.18
CA GLU A 287 -8.24 -20.34 25.52
C GLU A 287 -8.58 -19.10 26.34
N ILE A 288 -8.48 -17.93 25.72
CA ILE A 288 -8.77 -16.65 26.37
C ILE A 288 -10.30 -16.47 26.39
N ASP A 289 -10.88 -16.33 27.58
CA ASP A 289 -12.30 -15.99 27.74
C ASP A 289 -12.60 -14.65 27.06
N ARG A 290 -13.66 -14.63 26.26
CA ARG A 290 -14.06 -13.48 25.41
C ARG A 290 -15.36 -12.85 25.89
N SER A 291 -15.67 -12.97 27.18
CA SER A 291 -16.82 -12.30 27.78
C SER A 291 -16.80 -10.78 27.47
N PRO A 292 -17.95 -10.14 27.15
CA PRO A 292 -17.99 -8.75 26.71
C PRO A 292 -17.39 -7.74 27.72
N ASP A 293 -17.54 -8.01 29.02
CA ASP A 293 -17.03 -7.13 30.09
C ASP A 293 -15.50 -7.19 30.22
N GLU A 294 -14.89 -8.32 29.87
CA GLU A 294 -13.44 -8.53 29.94
C GLU A 294 -12.74 -8.14 28.62
N PHE A 295 -13.48 -8.11 27.51
CA PHE A 295 -12.97 -7.81 26.18
C PHE A 295 -12.23 -6.47 26.10
N THR A 296 -12.78 -5.41 26.69
CA THR A 296 -12.14 -4.08 26.70
C THR A 296 -10.84 -4.06 27.52
N ARG A 297 -10.74 -4.92 28.55
CA ARG A 297 -9.51 -5.09 29.33
C ARG A 297 -8.45 -5.81 28.50
N ILE A 298 -8.81 -6.91 27.85
CA ILE A 298 -7.91 -7.76 27.04
C ILE A 298 -7.36 -7.00 25.82
N LEU A 299 -8.11 -6.04 25.26
CA LEU A 299 -7.64 -5.20 24.16
C LEU A 299 -6.45 -4.28 24.52
N ARG A 300 -6.13 -4.09 25.81
CA ARG A 300 -4.97 -3.28 26.20
C ARG A 300 -3.67 -4.00 25.90
N ALA A 301 -2.74 -3.31 25.24
CA ALA A 301 -1.37 -3.75 24.97
C ALA A 301 -0.45 -3.69 26.21
N THR A 302 -1.00 -3.92 27.40
CA THR A 302 -0.28 -3.88 28.68
C THR A 302 0.17 -5.28 29.09
N ARG A 303 1.26 -5.35 29.87
CA ARG A 303 1.84 -6.62 30.37
C ARG A 303 0.88 -7.44 31.22
N GLU A 304 -0.12 -6.80 31.82
CA GLU A 304 -1.19 -7.47 32.60
C GLU A 304 -2.00 -8.47 31.75
N ASN A 305 -2.00 -8.33 30.42
CA ASN A 305 -2.70 -9.22 29.50
C ASN A 305 -1.75 -10.20 28.78
N ASP A 306 -0.49 -10.31 29.24
CA ASP A 306 0.47 -11.27 28.71
C ASP A 306 0.14 -12.67 29.27
N VAL A 307 -0.05 -13.64 28.38
CA VAL A 307 -0.32 -15.05 28.71
C VAL A 307 0.71 -15.96 28.06
N GLY A 308 0.75 -17.23 28.46
CA GLY A 308 1.56 -18.23 27.77
C GLY A 308 1.09 -18.42 26.33
N GLY A 309 2.03 -18.57 25.40
CA GLY A 309 1.76 -18.85 23.99
C GLY A 309 2.44 -20.14 23.54
N LYS A 310 1.93 -20.70 22.44
CA LYS A 310 2.43 -21.93 21.82
C LYS A 310 2.59 -21.72 20.32
N PHE A 311 3.74 -22.12 19.80
CA PHE A 311 3.96 -22.16 18.35
C PHE A 311 3.51 -23.50 17.78
N GLN A 312 2.81 -23.46 16.64
CA GLN A 312 2.41 -24.67 15.93
C GLN A 312 3.60 -25.28 15.17
N PRO A 313 3.62 -26.62 14.98
CA PRO A 313 4.77 -27.31 14.39
C PRO A 313 4.88 -27.11 12.88
N ASP A 314 3.76 -27.26 12.15
CA ASP A 314 3.73 -27.22 10.68
C ASP A 314 2.31 -26.94 10.16
N TYR A 315 2.22 -26.48 8.91
CA TYR A 315 0.94 -26.16 8.26
C TYR A 315 0.02 -27.38 8.12
N PRO A 316 0.46 -28.57 7.64
CA PRO A 316 -0.41 -29.74 7.56
C PRO A 316 -1.09 -30.13 8.89
N THR A 317 -0.37 -30.04 10.00
CA THR A 317 -0.88 -30.33 11.35
C THR A 317 -1.92 -29.30 11.77
N GLU A 318 -1.64 -28.00 11.59
CA GLU A 318 -2.57 -26.92 11.91
C GLU A 318 -3.84 -26.97 11.03
N ALA A 319 -3.68 -27.18 9.73
CA ALA A 319 -4.78 -27.25 8.77
C ALA A 319 -5.70 -28.46 9.01
N ARG A 320 -5.16 -29.58 9.50
CA ARG A 320 -5.95 -30.75 9.91
C ARG A 320 -6.66 -30.54 11.24
N ALA A 321 -6.03 -29.85 12.19
CA ALA A 321 -6.62 -29.57 13.49
C ALA A 321 -7.78 -28.58 13.43
N TRP A 322 -7.75 -27.64 12.46
CA TRP A 322 -8.77 -26.61 12.32
C TRP A 322 -9.41 -26.57 10.93
N CYS A 323 -8.73 -25.97 9.95
CA CYS A 323 -9.12 -25.99 8.54
C CYS A 323 -7.99 -25.46 7.65
N PRO A 324 -8.00 -25.72 6.33
CA PRO A 324 -7.07 -25.10 5.40
C PRO A 324 -7.18 -23.57 5.37
N SER A 325 -6.05 -22.89 5.15
CA SER A 325 -6.00 -21.43 5.02
C SER A 325 -6.90 -20.93 3.89
N THR A 326 -7.68 -19.88 4.13
CA THR A 326 -8.61 -19.33 3.12
C THR A 326 -7.91 -18.51 2.04
N VAL A 327 -6.82 -17.83 2.37
CA VAL A 327 -6.02 -17.07 1.41
C VAL A 327 -4.54 -17.35 1.64
N ARG A 328 -3.78 -17.48 0.55
CA ARG A 328 -2.32 -17.57 0.58
C ARG A 328 -1.71 -16.41 -0.20
N VAL A 329 -0.72 -15.74 0.39
CA VAL A 329 0.10 -14.74 -0.30
C VAL A 329 1.50 -15.29 -0.41
N ARG A 330 2.05 -15.34 -1.62
CA ARG A 330 3.34 -15.97 -1.90
C ARG A 330 4.33 -14.93 -2.40
N ILE A 331 5.55 -14.99 -1.88
CA ILE A 331 6.61 -14.00 -2.13
C ILE A 331 7.89 -14.76 -2.50
N ARG A 332 8.45 -14.49 -3.68
CA ARG A 332 9.65 -15.16 -4.18
C ARG A 332 10.91 -14.51 -3.64
N ASN A 333 10.94 -13.18 -3.66
CA ASN A 333 12.11 -12.39 -3.31
C ASN A 333 12.21 -12.11 -1.81
N TYR A 334 12.59 -13.14 -1.03
CA TYR A 334 12.88 -13.02 0.41
C TYR A 334 14.28 -13.57 0.75
N ASP A 335 14.74 -13.26 1.96
CA ASP A 335 16.04 -13.69 2.48
C ASP A 335 15.82 -14.79 3.56
N PRO A 336 16.08 -16.08 3.23
CA PRO A 336 15.81 -17.18 4.14
C PRO A 336 16.72 -17.20 5.36
N GLU A 337 17.96 -16.72 5.24
CA GLU A 337 18.87 -16.63 6.38
C GLU A 337 18.40 -15.59 7.39
N ARG A 338 17.93 -14.43 6.91
CA ARG A 338 17.35 -13.40 7.79
C ARG A 338 16.09 -13.90 8.48
N LEU A 339 15.22 -14.61 7.75
CA LEU A 339 14.05 -15.23 8.35
C LEU A 339 14.44 -16.24 9.44
N ARG A 340 15.45 -17.09 9.19
CA ARG A 340 15.96 -18.04 10.17
C ARG A 340 16.49 -17.36 11.43
N ARG A 341 17.34 -16.33 11.27
CA ARG A 341 17.89 -15.56 12.40
C ARG A 341 16.79 -14.84 13.20
N PHE A 342 15.82 -14.24 12.51
CA PHE A 342 14.64 -13.68 13.15
C PHE A 342 13.91 -14.76 13.96
N TRP A 343 13.67 -15.93 13.35
CA TRP A 343 12.92 -17.00 13.99
C TRP A 343 13.62 -17.57 15.22
N ASP A 344 14.91 -17.88 15.12
CA ASP A 344 15.74 -18.40 16.21
C ASP A 344 15.75 -17.46 17.42
N ALA A 345 15.70 -16.15 17.17
CA ALA A 345 15.61 -15.12 18.18
C ALA A 345 14.19 -14.98 18.76
N TYR A 346 13.20 -14.86 17.87
CA TYR A 346 11.83 -14.50 18.23
C TYR A 346 11.13 -15.62 19.00
N ARG A 347 11.41 -16.88 18.66
CA ARG A 347 10.81 -18.07 19.28
C ARG A 347 11.19 -18.29 20.74
N GLN A 348 12.27 -17.66 21.22
CA GLN A 348 12.74 -17.78 22.61
C GLN A 348 11.76 -17.19 23.60
N ASN A 349 10.95 -16.21 23.15
CA ASN A 349 9.88 -15.64 23.94
C ASN A 349 8.54 -16.25 23.49
N THR A 350 7.90 -17.02 24.36
CA THR A 350 6.61 -17.66 24.07
C THR A 350 5.41 -16.84 24.54
N THR A 351 5.61 -15.63 25.08
CA THR A 351 4.50 -14.77 25.50
C THR A 351 3.53 -14.51 24.36
N TYR A 352 2.24 -14.61 24.67
CA TYR A 352 1.13 -14.22 23.82
C TYR A 352 0.42 -13.01 24.43
N ASN A 353 0.06 -12.05 23.59
CA ASN A 353 -0.79 -10.92 23.95
C ASN A 353 -1.68 -10.60 22.76
N LEU A 354 -3.00 -10.56 22.97
CA LEU A 354 -3.98 -10.38 21.90
C LEU A 354 -3.70 -9.15 21.02
N THR A 355 -3.20 -8.07 21.62
CA THR A 355 -2.99 -6.79 20.95
C THR A 355 -1.53 -6.58 20.53
N ASN A 356 -0.59 -6.90 21.42
CA ASN A 356 0.83 -6.55 21.25
C ASN A 356 1.69 -7.68 20.66
N ARG A 357 1.30 -8.96 20.83
CA ARG A 357 2.08 -10.12 20.40
C ARG A 357 1.18 -11.33 20.14
N ASN A 358 0.58 -11.33 18.95
CA ASN A 358 -0.33 -12.36 18.46
C ASN A 358 0.21 -13.00 17.16
N CYS A 359 -0.56 -13.89 16.55
CA CYS A 359 -0.22 -14.53 15.28
C CYS A 359 0.09 -13.51 14.16
N SER A 360 -0.76 -12.50 14.02
CA SER A 360 -0.72 -11.49 12.95
C SER A 360 0.49 -10.56 13.05
N SER A 361 0.79 -10.08 14.25
CA SER A 361 1.98 -9.26 14.54
C SER A 361 3.25 -10.07 14.33
N THR A 362 3.29 -11.31 14.82
CA THR A 362 4.41 -12.24 14.64
C THR A 362 4.72 -12.48 13.17
N VAL A 363 3.71 -12.80 12.36
CA VAL A 363 3.85 -12.97 10.90
C VAL A 363 4.31 -11.67 10.23
N SER A 364 3.74 -10.53 10.61
CA SER A 364 4.10 -9.24 10.02
C SER A 364 5.55 -8.84 10.34
N HIS A 365 6.05 -9.16 11.54
CA HIS A 365 7.45 -8.97 11.92
C HIS A 365 8.39 -9.92 11.19
N ALA A 366 8.01 -11.20 11.06
CA ALA A 366 8.77 -12.17 10.26
C ALA A 366 8.88 -11.74 8.79
N LEU A 367 7.79 -11.24 8.20
CA LEU A 367 7.80 -10.66 6.85
C LEU A 367 8.72 -9.44 6.74
N GLU A 368 8.67 -8.52 7.69
CA GLU A 368 9.58 -7.36 7.72
C GLU A 368 11.06 -7.79 7.78
N ALA A 369 11.38 -8.82 8.56
CA ALA A 369 12.74 -9.35 8.65
C ALA A 369 13.17 -10.08 7.36
N ALA A 370 12.30 -10.90 6.79
CA ALA A 370 12.59 -11.67 5.57
C ALA A 370 12.73 -10.79 4.32
N LEU A 371 12.00 -9.66 4.25
CA LEU A 371 11.99 -8.76 3.10
C LEU A 371 12.93 -7.56 3.22
N GLU A 372 13.74 -7.53 4.28
CA GLU A 372 14.72 -6.47 4.44
C GLU A 372 15.73 -6.47 3.29
N GLY A 373 15.97 -5.30 2.70
CA GLY A 373 16.84 -5.09 1.56
C GLY A 373 16.28 -5.63 0.24
N ALA A 374 15.09 -6.24 0.23
CA ALA A 374 14.53 -6.88 -0.97
C ALA A 374 14.44 -5.89 -2.15
N SER A 375 13.91 -4.68 -1.92
CA SER A 375 13.79 -3.70 -3.00
C SER A 375 15.15 -3.16 -3.45
N ALA A 376 16.11 -2.93 -2.54
CA ALA A 376 17.44 -2.48 -2.96
C ALA A 376 18.24 -3.55 -3.72
N ARG A 377 18.08 -4.83 -3.36
CA ARG A 377 18.70 -5.96 -4.06
C ARG A 377 18.15 -6.12 -5.48
N VAL A 378 16.82 -6.08 -5.66
CA VAL A 378 16.20 -6.11 -7.00
C VAL A 378 16.69 -4.94 -7.87
N TRP A 379 16.88 -3.76 -7.26
CA TRP A 379 17.31 -2.55 -7.97
C TRP A 379 18.82 -2.25 -7.82
N ARG A 380 19.65 -3.22 -7.45
CA ARG A 380 21.10 -3.03 -7.19
C ARG A 380 21.85 -2.48 -8.40
N GLN A 381 21.40 -2.83 -9.60
CA GLN A 381 21.93 -2.30 -10.87
C GLN A 381 21.57 -0.82 -11.11
N ALA A 382 20.47 -0.32 -10.51
CA ALA A 382 20.06 1.07 -10.63
C ALA A 382 20.84 1.96 -9.64
N ARG A 383 22.03 2.41 -10.05
CA ARG A 383 22.84 3.37 -9.29
C ARG A 383 22.09 4.68 -9.00
N GLY A 384 22.47 5.38 -7.92
CA GLY A 384 21.98 6.72 -7.58
C GLY A 384 20.68 6.73 -6.76
N TRP A 385 19.84 7.75 -6.97
CA TRP A 385 18.56 7.97 -6.24
C TRP A 385 17.36 7.23 -6.85
N ARG A 386 17.55 6.54 -7.98
CA ARG A 386 16.47 5.87 -8.73
C ARG A 386 15.71 4.83 -7.91
N PRO A 387 16.34 3.92 -7.13
CA PRO A 387 15.62 2.97 -6.28
C PRO A 387 14.73 3.67 -5.25
N LEU A 388 15.24 4.71 -4.58
CA LEU A 388 14.46 5.48 -3.61
C LEU A 388 13.26 6.16 -4.27
N TRP A 389 13.47 6.87 -5.37
CA TRP A 389 12.39 7.54 -6.09
C TRP A 389 11.33 6.56 -6.56
N ARG A 390 11.74 5.45 -7.18
CA ARG A 390 10.82 4.42 -7.65
C ARG A 390 10.00 3.85 -6.48
N LEU A 391 10.64 3.52 -5.37
CA LEU A 391 9.97 3.02 -4.17
C LEU A 391 8.97 4.05 -3.61
N LEU A 392 9.37 5.33 -3.48
CA LEU A 392 8.49 6.40 -3.01
C LEU A 392 7.32 6.67 -3.96
N THR A 393 7.48 6.45 -5.26
CA THR A 393 6.38 6.57 -6.24
C THR A 393 5.50 5.33 -6.34
N THR A 394 5.83 4.25 -5.64
CA THR A 394 5.08 2.98 -5.68
C THR A 394 3.90 3.04 -4.69
N PRO A 395 2.63 3.03 -5.15
CA PRO A 395 1.47 3.17 -4.26
C PRO A 395 1.41 2.13 -3.13
N GLU A 396 1.89 0.93 -3.40
CA GLU A 396 1.90 -0.21 -2.48
C GLU A 396 2.75 0.08 -1.25
N LEU A 397 3.81 0.89 -1.36
CA LEU A 397 4.58 1.36 -0.20
C LEU A 397 3.70 2.21 0.72
N TRP A 398 2.91 3.11 0.16
CA TRP A 398 2.04 4.01 0.93
C TRP A 398 0.93 3.21 1.61
N VAL A 399 0.32 2.27 0.90
CA VAL A 399 -0.68 1.35 1.46
C VAL A 399 -0.07 0.54 2.60
N ALA A 400 1.09 -0.10 2.39
CA ALA A 400 1.80 -0.86 3.42
C ALA A 400 2.13 0.02 4.63
N ALA A 401 2.58 1.26 4.41
CA ALA A 401 2.89 2.20 5.47
C ALA A 401 1.68 2.62 6.30
N GLN A 402 0.52 2.81 5.66
CA GLN A 402 -0.73 3.15 6.37
C GLN A 402 -1.29 1.95 7.15
N ILE A 403 -1.30 0.75 6.55
CA ILE A 403 -1.71 -0.47 7.24
C ILE A 403 -0.83 -0.70 8.47
N ARG A 404 0.49 -0.58 8.31
CA ARG A 404 1.43 -0.72 9.42
C ARG A 404 1.23 0.34 10.51
N LYS A 405 0.96 1.61 10.15
CA LYS A 405 0.65 2.67 11.12
C LYS A 405 -0.56 2.26 11.94
N ARG A 406 -1.66 1.90 11.26
CA ARG A 406 -2.92 1.50 11.90
C ARG A 406 -2.77 0.26 12.77
N ALA A 407 -2.08 -0.77 12.29
CA ALA A 407 -1.88 -2.00 13.04
C ALA A 407 -1.07 -1.78 14.33
N LYS A 408 -0.07 -0.89 14.31
CA LYS A 408 0.71 -0.54 15.52
C LYS A 408 -0.06 0.31 16.54
N THR A 409 -1.11 1.02 16.13
CA THR A 409 -1.92 1.85 17.04
C THR A 409 -3.19 1.15 17.54
N MET A 410 -3.63 0.09 16.85
CA MET A 410 -4.79 -0.72 17.20
C MET A 410 -4.34 -2.12 17.63
N ALA A 411 -4.25 -3.04 16.68
CA ALA A 411 -3.64 -4.35 16.82
C ALA A 411 -3.35 -4.87 15.41
N TRP A 412 -2.38 -5.77 15.27
CA TRP A 412 -2.29 -6.57 14.06
C TRP A 412 -3.43 -7.60 14.04
N THR A 413 -4.23 -7.57 12.98
CA THR A 413 -5.30 -8.56 12.75
C THR A 413 -5.04 -9.34 11.46
N PRO A 414 -5.67 -10.51 11.26
CA PRO A 414 -5.45 -11.32 10.06
C PRO A 414 -5.80 -10.56 8.78
N GLY A 415 -6.86 -9.74 8.80
CA GLY A 415 -7.23 -8.88 7.68
C GLY A 415 -6.17 -7.82 7.35
N LEU A 416 -5.64 -7.14 8.37
CA LEU A 416 -4.55 -6.17 8.17
C LEU A 416 -3.27 -6.85 7.68
N THR A 417 -2.94 -8.03 8.21
CA THR A 417 -1.77 -8.82 7.81
C THR A 417 -1.89 -9.29 6.37
N LEU A 418 -3.07 -9.72 5.93
CA LEU A 418 -3.33 -10.09 4.53
C LEU A 418 -3.07 -8.93 3.58
N ASP A 419 -3.66 -7.76 3.86
CA ASP A 419 -3.51 -6.60 2.98
C ASP A 419 -2.07 -6.04 3.04
N TYR A 420 -1.41 -6.16 4.17
CA TYR A 420 0.01 -5.85 4.33
C TYR A 420 0.90 -6.80 3.52
N ALA A 421 0.70 -8.11 3.63
CA ALA A 421 1.46 -9.12 2.89
C ALA A 421 1.29 -8.95 1.37
N ARG A 422 0.08 -8.61 0.90
CA ARG A 422 -0.17 -8.30 -0.52
C ARG A 422 0.55 -7.04 -0.98
N ALA A 423 0.59 -6.01 -0.14
CA ALA A 423 1.32 -4.79 -0.47
C ALA A 423 2.83 -5.05 -0.49
N LEU A 424 3.36 -5.82 0.47
CA LEU A 424 4.76 -6.19 0.52
C LEU A 424 5.17 -7.14 -0.60
N SER A 425 4.33 -8.09 -1.02
CA SER A 425 4.63 -8.98 -2.14
C SER A 425 4.83 -8.20 -3.45
N MET A 426 4.04 -7.16 -3.68
CA MET A 426 4.19 -6.27 -4.84
C MET A 426 5.48 -5.43 -4.80
N LEU A 427 6.02 -5.16 -3.60
CA LEU A 427 7.27 -4.42 -3.40
C LEU A 427 8.52 -5.30 -3.48
N ALA A 428 8.39 -6.55 -3.05
CA ALA A 428 9.43 -7.57 -3.08
C ALA A 428 9.56 -8.23 -4.47
N ASP A 429 8.42 -8.53 -5.11
CA ASP A 429 8.33 -9.10 -6.46
C ASP A 429 7.79 -8.03 -7.44
N PRO A 430 8.58 -6.97 -7.74
CA PRO A 430 8.08 -5.88 -8.58
C PRO A 430 7.82 -6.39 -9.99
N ARG A 431 6.57 -6.25 -10.43
CA ARG A 431 6.17 -6.54 -11.80
C ARG A 431 6.73 -5.47 -12.75
N PRO A 432 7.04 -5.81 -14.01
CA PRO A 432 7.35 -4.78 -15.00
C PRO A 432 6.22 -3.76 -15.04
N SER A 433 6.58 -2.47 -15.10
CA SER A 433 5.60 -1.39 -14.99
C SER A 433 4.51 -1.56 -16.05
N GLY A 434 3.24 -1.51 -15.64
CA GLY A 434 2.10 -1.59 -16.56
C GLY A 434 2.16 -0.52 -17.65
N TRP A 435 2.84 0.61 -17.38
CA TRP A 435 3.16 1.63 -18.37
C TRP A 435 4.14 1.16 -19.44
N ALA A 436 5.21 0.41 -19.08
CA ALA A 436 6.17 -0.11 -20.05
C ALA A 436 5.59 -1.26 -20.89
N SER A 437 4.69 -2.07 -20.34
CA SER A 437 3.98 -3.08 -21.13
C SER A 437 2.92 -2.44 -22.04
N MET A 438 2.15 -1.47 -21.54
CA MET A 438 1.13 -0.76 -22.31
C MET A 438 1.74 0.12 -23.41
N THR A 439 2.84 0.84 -23.16
CA THR A 439 3.56 1.60 -24.20
C THR A 439 4.20 0.67 -25.22
N ARG A 440 4.75 -0.49 -24.82
CA ARG A 440 5.22 -1.51 -25.76
C ARG A 440 4.10 -2.09 -26.62
N MET A 441 2.93 -2.35 -26.03
CA MET A 441 1.74 -2.79 -26.78
C MET A 441 1.25 -1.70 -27.74
N ALA A 442 1.14 -0.46 -27.30
CA ALA A 442 0.70 0.67 -28.11
C ALA A 442 1.68 0.95 -29.26
N LEU A 443 2.99 0.96 -28.99
CA LEU A 443 4.02 1.08 -30.03
C LEU A 443 4.02 -0.13 -30.97
N GLY A 444 3.75 -1.33 -30.45
CA GLY A 444 3.57 -2.54 -31.25
C GLY A 444 2.38 -2.45 -32.19
N GLN A 445 1.23 -1.98 -31.71
CA GLN A 445 0.03 -1.74 -32.52
C GLN A 445 0.25 -0.64 -33.56
N MET A 446 0.90 0.48 -33.18
CA MET A 446 1.26 1.55 -34.12
C MET A 446 2.22 1.06 -35.22
N ARG A 447 3.16 0.17 -34.89
CA ARG A 447 4.06 -0.44 -35.88
C ARG A 447 3.32 -1.38 -36.83
N ARG A 448 2.41 -2.22 -36.33
CA ARG A 448 1.56 -3.10 -37.16
C ARG A 448 0.67 -2.27 -38.08
N HIS A 449 -0.02 -1.27 -37.54
CA HIS A 449 -0.85 -0.37 -38.35
C HIS A 449 -0.06 0.36 -39.44
N ARG A 450 1.19 0.77 -39.16
CA ARG A 450 2.09 1.34 -40.19
C ARG A 450 2.55 0.31 -41.22
N GLN A 451 2.72 -0.96 -40.85
CA GLN A 451 3.05 -2.04 -41.78
C GLN A 451 1.85 -2.37 -42.67
N ASP A 452 0.66 -2.46 -42.10
CA ASP A 452 -0.60 -2.69 -42.82
C ASP A 452 -0.87 -1.57 -43.83
N TRP A 453 -0.65 -0.31 -43.43
CA TRP A 453 -0.75 0.85 -44.34
C TRP A 453 0.27 0.78 -45.50
N ARG A 454 1.51 0.35 -45.23
CA ARG A 454 2.53 0.19 -46.27
C ARG A 454 2.21 -0.97 -47.22
N GLN A 455 1.63 -2.05 -46.71
CA GLN A 455 1.19 -3.17 -47.53
C GLN A 455 -0.03 -2.80 -48.38
N ALA A 456 -1.01 -2.10 -47.81
CA ALA A 456 -2.16 -1.58 -48.54
C ALA A 456 -1.75 -0.60 -49.65
N ALA A 457 -0.82 0.33 -49.37
CA ALA A 457 -0.27 1.26 -50.36
C ALA A 457 0.48 0.53 -51.49
N ARG A 458 1.25 -0.53 -51.17
CA ARG A 458 1.93 -1.37 -52.18
C ARG A 458 0.94 -2.18 -53.02
N ALA A 459 -0.13 -2.70 -52.41
CA ALA A 459 -1.17 -3.43 -53.12
C ALA A 459 -1.98 -2.52 -54.07
N GLN A 460 -2.21 -1.26 -53.71
CA GLN A 460 -2.80 -0.25 -54.60
C GLN A 460 -1.87 0.15 -55.75
N ALA A 461 -0.57 0.35 -55.47
CA ALA A 461 0.40 0.65 -56.52
C ALA A 461 0.58 -0.51 -57.52
N GLY A 462 0.50 -1.77 -57.06
CA GLY A 462 0.55 -2.94 -57.94
C GLY A 462 -0.68 -3.12 -58.83
N LYS A 463 -1.86 -2.64 -58.41
CA LYS A 463 -3.09 -2.65 -59.24
C LYS A 463 -3.13 -1.55 -60.30
N ALA A 464 -2.42 -0.44 -60.10
CA ALA A 464 -2.35 0.66 -61.07
C ALA A 464 -1.34 0.41 -62.20
N GLY A 465 -0.55 -0.68 -62.14
CA GLY A 465 0.52 -0.98 -63.09
C GLY A 465 0.18 -2.00 -64.19
N VAL A 466 -1.08 -2.39 -64.37
CA VAL A 466 -1.49 -3.32 -65.45
C VAL A 466 -2.25 -2.53 -66.53
N PRO A 467 -1.62 -2.18 -67.67
CA PRO A 467 -2.34 -1.66 -68.83
C PRO A 467 -3.07 -2.83 -69.50
N GLY A 468 -4.40 -2.81 -69.49
CA GLY A 468 -5.22 -3.77 -70.22
C GLY A 468 -5.50 -3.26 -71.64
N ASP A 469 -4.91 -3.91 -72.63
CA ASP A 469 -5.26 -3.80 -74.04
C ASP A 469 -6.71 -4.26 -74.29
N GLY A 470 -7.45 -3.48 -75.09
CA GLY A 470 -8.80 -3.82 -75.56
C GLY A 470 -8.81 -4.99 -76.56
N PRO A 471 -10.01 -5.49 -76.95
CA PRO A 471 -10.70 -4.81 -78.04
C PRO A 471 -12.25 -4.79 -77.99
N VAL A 472 -12.79 -3.66 -78.48
CA VAL A 472 -13.85 -3.44 -79.49
C VAL A 472 -15.09 -4.37 -79.61
N ALA A 473 -16.25 -3.67 -79.56
CA ALA A 473 -17.53 -3.84 -80.27
C ALA A 473 -18.66 -4.74 -79.72
N GLY A 474 -19.81 -4.07 -79.46
CA GLY A 474 -21.10 -4.45 -80.07
C GLY A 474 -22.26 -4.78 -79.12
N GLY A 475 -23.34 -3.99 -79.18
CA GLY A 475 -24.71 -4.51 -79.05
C GLY A 475 -25.42 -4.40 -77.70
N ILE A 476 -26.10 -3.26 -77.48
CA ILE A 476 -27.56 -3.09 -77.35
C ILE A 476 -28.41 -4.14 -76.56
N ASP A 477 -29.22 -3.58 -75.64
CA ASP A 477 -30.55 -3.96 -75.12
C ASP A 477 -30.80 -4.89 -73.91
N ALA A 478 -31.36 -4.23 -72.89
CA ALA A 478 -32.66 -4.46 -72.24
C ALA A 478 -33.04 -5.86 -71.73
N ALA A 479 -33.09 -5.99 -70.39
CA ALA A 479 -34.03 -6.79 -69.60
C ALA A 479 -33.67 -6.63 -68.11
N ASN A 480 -34.53 -6.79 -67.12
CA ASN A 480 -35.97 -6.78 -66.97
C ASN A 480 -36.20 -6.86 -65.43
N VAL A 481 -37.39 -6.45 -65.03
CA VAL A 481 -37.92 -6.36 -63.68
C VAL A 481 -38.01 -7.73 -62.98
N GLY A 482 -37.83 -7.70 -61.64
CA GLY A 482 -38.55 -8.57 -60.70
C GLY A 482 -37.71 -9.65 -60.02
N ASN A 483 -37.57 -9.58 -58.69
CA ASN A 483 -38.48 -10.33 -57.82
C ASN A 483 -38.26 -9.95 -56.35
N ALA A 484 -39.37 -9.79 -55.63
CA ALA A 484 -39.44 -9.63 -54.20
C ALA A 484 -39.46 -11.00 -53.50
N GLY A 485 -39.03 -11.04 -52.24
CA GLY A 485 -39.62 -11.96 -51.27
C GLY A 485 -38.66 -12.89 -50.53
N ASN A 486 -38.47 -12.52 -49.25
CA ASN A 486 -38.68 -13.38 -48.09
C ASN A 486 -37.49 -14.16 -47.48
N ALA A 487 -37.62 -14.37 -46.15
CA ALA A 487 -36.76 -15.00 -45.15
C ALA A 487 -35.66 -14.08 -44.56
N GLY A 488 -35.71 -13.60 -43.32
CA GLY A 488 -36.41 -14.08 -42.13
C GLY A 488 -35.46 -14.92 -41.28
N SER A 489 -35.07 -14.40 -40.11
CA SER A 489 -34.63 -15.08 -38.86
C SER A 489 -33.33 -14.53 -38.28
N VAL A 490 -33.08 -14.47 -36.98
CA VAL A 490 -33.87 -14.48 -35.73
C VAL A 490 -32.83 -14.05 -34.67
N ARG A 491 -33.20 -13.11 -33.78
CA ARG A 491 -32.51 -12.89 -32.51
C ARG A 491 -32.91 -14.02 -31.57
N GLN A 492 -31.96 -14.61 -30.85
CA GLN A 492 -32.27 -15.41 -29.68
C GLN A 492 -31.30 -15.07 -28.53
N ALA A 493 -31.91 -14.66 -27.43
CA ALA A 493 -31.32 -14.58 -26.11
C ALA A 493 -31.36 -15.97 -25.46
N ALA A 494 -30.40 -16.27 -24.58
CA ALA A 494 -30.60 -17.18 -23.46
C ALA A 494 -29.55 -16.88 -22.37
N ASN A 495 -30.04 -16.82 -21.14
CA ASN A 495 -29.29 -16.87 -19.88
C ASN A 495 -28.67 -18.25 -19.68
N ASP A 496 -27.58 -18.29 -18.91
CA ASP A 496 -27.47 -19.01 -17.62
C ASP A 496 -26.34 -18.38 -16.78
#